data_AF-A0AAV0WMI9-F1
#
_entry.id   AF-A0AAV0WMI9-F1
#
_cell.length_a   1.000
_cell.length_b   1.000
_cell.length_c   1.000
_cell.angle_alpha   90.00
_cell.angle_beta   90.00
_cell.angle_gamma   90.00
#
_symmetry.space_group_name_H-M   'P 1'
#
loop_
_entity.id
_entity.type
_entity.pdbx_description
1 polymer ?
#
loop_
_entity_poly.entity_id
_entity_poly.type
_entity_poly.pdbx_seq_one_letter_code
_entity_poly.pdbx_strand_id
1 'polypeptide(L)' 'MVDFLNNHSDLLKGKHSATFTKNIAAKQWQELTDLLNSIPGPIKHWKTWHRTWQDLKAEAKKNKLSSTKA' A
#
# COMPACT_ATOMS: atom_id res chain seq x y z
N MET A 1 5.54 -2.27 -6.01
CA MET A 1 4.60 -1.84 -4.94
C MET A 1 5.25 -0.90 -3.95
N VAL A 2 6.32 -1.33 -3.26
CA VAL A 2 7.01 -0.53 -2.23
C VAL A 2 7.51 0.80 -2.78
N ASP A 3 8.19 0.80 -3.93
CA ASP A 3 8.74 2.03 -4.52
C ASP A 3 7.66 3.03 -4.91
N PHE A 4 6.55 2.56 -5.50
CA PHE A 4 5.39 3.41 -5.80
C PHE A 4 4.85 4.07 -4.53
N LEU A 5 4.68 3.30 -3.45
CA LEU A 5 4.15 3.81 -2.18
C LEU A 5 5.12 4.78 -1.48
N ASN A 6 6.44 4.58 -1.61
CA ASN A 6 7.44 5.51 -1.10
C ASN A 6 7.40 6.86 -1.85
N ASN A 7 7.18 6.83 -3.16
CA ASN A 7 6.99 8.04 -3.97
C ASN A 7 5.65 8.74 -3.71
N HIS A 8 4.66 8.04 -3.17
CA HIS A 8 3.35 8.57 -2.81
C HIS A 8 3.15 8.60 -1.28
N SER A 9 3.93 9.45 -0.61
CA SER A 9 3.99 9.45 0.87
C SER A 9 2.64 9.70 1.56
N ASP A 10 1.71 10.43 0.94
CA ASP A 10 0.37 10.66 1.50
C ASP A 10 -0.51 9.41 1.45
N LEU A 11 -0.39 8.63 0.38
CA LEU A 11 -1.02 7.31 0.24
C LEU A 11 -0.50 6.35 1.31
N LEU A 12 0.81 6.37 1.54
CA LEU A 12 1.49 5.53 2.52
C LEU A 12 1.11 5.88 3.97
N LYS A 13 0.96 7.18 4.28
CA LYS A 13 0.55 7.68 5.60
C LYS A 13 -0.90 7.33 5.92
N GLY A 14 -1.75 7.18 4.90
CA GLY A 14 -3.17 6.85 5.06
C GLY A 14 -3.98 7.94 5.78
N LYS A 15 -3.45 9.17 5.84
CA LYS A 15 -4.12 10.33 6.43
C LYS A 15 -4.68 11.20 5.32
N HIS A 16 -5.97 11.50 5.38
CA HIS A 16 -6.57 12.46 4.48
C HIS A 16 -6.24 13.88 4.92
N SER A 17 -5.98 14.74 3.96
CA SER A 17 -5.76 16.18 4.15
C SER A 17 -6.72 16.97 3.25
N ALA A 18 -6.70 18.30 3.37
CA ALA A 18 -7.44 19.16 2.44
C ALA A 18 -7.04 18.93 0.98
N THR A 19 -5.81 18.49 0.73
CA THR A 19 -5.26 18.21 -0.61
C THR A 19 -5.24 16.73 -0.97
N PHE A 20 -5.37 15.82 0.01
CA PHE A 20 -5.35 14.38 -0.20
C PHE A 20 -6.65 13.75 0.28
N THR A 21 -7.59 13.58 -0.65
CA THR A 21 -8.92 13.04 -0.36
C THR A 21 -8.97 11.52 -0.55
N LYS A 22 -10.03 10.89 -0.04
CA LYS A 22 -10.32 9.48 -0.28
C LYS A 22 -10.40 9.14 -1.78
N ASN A 23 -10.89 10.06 -2.61
CA ASN A 23 -10.97 9.87 -4.05
C ASN A 23 -9.56 9.85 -4.68
N ILE A 24 -8.68 10.78 -4.27
CA ILE A 24 -7.28 10.81 -4.73
C ILE A 24 -6.56 9.53 -4.30
N ALA A 25 -6.75 9.10 -3.06
CA ALA A 25 -6.20 7.83 -2.58
C ALA A 25 -6.68 6.63 -3.42
N ALA A 26 -7.98 6.56 -3.72
CA ALA A 26 -8.53 5.49 -4.54
C ALA A 26 -7.95 5.50 -5.97
N LYS A 27 -7.76 6.67 -6.58
CA LYS A 27 -7.14 6.81 -7.91
C LYS A 27 -5.71 6.31 -7.93
N GLN A 28 -4.89 6.68 -6.93
CA GLN A 28 -3.51 6.21 -6.86
C GLN A 28 -3.42 4.70 -6.57
N TRP A 29 -4.36 4.15 -5.80
CA TRP A 29 -4.48 2.69 -5.64
C TRP A 29 -4.87 1.98 -6.93
N GLN A 30 -5.73 2.60 -7.74
CA GLN A 30 -6.10 2.08 -9.05
C GLN A 30 -4.89 2.07 -9.99
N GLU A 31 -4.15 3.18 -10.09
CA GLU A 31 -2.93 3.27 -10.90
C GLU A 31 -1.89 2.22 -10.51
N LEU A 32 -1.64 2.05 -9.21
CA LEU A 32 -0.75 1.00 -8.72
C LEU A 32 -1.28 -0.39 -9.05
N THR A 33 -2.60 -0.59 -9.01
CA THR A 33 -3.22 -1.88 -9.36
C THR A 33 -3.04 -2.22 -10.82
N ASP A 34 -3.19 -1.24 -11.70
CA ASP A 34 -3.03 -1.43 -13.14
C ASP A 34 -1.56 -1.82 -13.45
N LEU A 35 -0.59 -1.17 -12.79
CA LEU A 35 0.83 -1.54 -12.87
C LEU A 35 1.13 -2.94 -12.30
N LEU A 36 0.50 -3.32 -11.18
CA LEU A 36 0.72 -4.64 -10.58
C LEU A 36 0.08 -5.75 -11.42
N ASN A 37 -1.10 -5.50 -11.97
CA ASN A 37 -1.83 -6.45 -12.80
C ASN A 37 -1.24 -6.55 -14.22
N SER A 38 -0.44 -5.58 -14.68
CA SER A 38 0.29 -5.71 -15.95
C SER A 38 1.48 -6.67 -15.86
N ILE A 39 1.91 -7.03 -14.66
CA ILE A 39 2.98 -8.01 -14.42
C ILE A 39 2.35 -9.41 -14.38
N PRO A 40 2.94 -10.43 -15.04
CA PRO A 40 2.46 -11.81 -14.94
C PRO A 40 2.37 -12.27 -13.48
N GLY A 41 1.18 -12.69 -13.06
CA GLY A 41 0.93 -13.08 -11.68
C GLY A 41 -0.50 -12.84 -11.22
N PRO A 42 -0.71 -12.63 -9.91
CA PRO A 42 -2.04 -12.44 -9.35
C PRO A 42 -2.69 -11.14 -9.83
N ILE A 43 -3.82 -11.26 -10.52
CA ILE A 43 -4.67 -10.12 -10.90
C ILE A 43 -5.67 -9.86 -9.79
N LYS A 44 -5.66 -8.65 -9.22
CA LYS A 44 -6.51 -8.29 -8.08
C LYS A 44 -7.12 -6.90 -8.26
N HIS A 45 -8.25 -6.67 -7.60
CA HIS A 45 -8.83 -5.33 -7.49
C HIS A 45 -8.05 -4.46 -6.49
N TRP A 46 -8.09 -3.14 -6.65
CA TRP A 46 -7.27 -2.21 -5.85
C TRP A 46 -7.51 -2.31 -4.35
N LYS A 47 -8.74 -2.61 -3.91
CA LYS A 47 -9.05 -2.85 -2.49
C LYS A 47 -8.29 -4.05 -1.92
N THR A 48 -8.13 -5.10 -2.73
CA THR A 48 -7.40 -6.30 -2.34
C THR A 48 -5.90 -6.02 -2.27
N TRP A 49 -5.34 -5.30 -3.25
CA TRP A 49 -3.95 -4.85 -3.19
C TRP A 49 -3.67 -3.96 -1.99
N HIS A 50 -4.55 -3.01 -1.70
CA HIS A 50 -4.48 -2.18 -0.50
C HIS A 50 -4.49 -3.03 0.78
N ARG A 51 -5.35 -4.06 0.85
CA ARG A 51 -5.35 -4.97 2.00
C ARG A 51 -4.05 -5.75 2.13
N THR A 52 -3.53 -6.30 1.03
CA THR A 52 -2.23 -6.99 0.99
C THR A 52 -1.12 -6.10 1.55
N TRP A 53 -1.10 -4.81 1.19
CA TRP A 53 -0.14 -3.86 1.76
C TRP A 53 -0.29 -3.68 3.28
N GLN A 54 -1.52 -3.57 3.79
CA GLN A 54 -1.76 -3.46 5.22
C GLN A 54 -1.26 -4.70 5.98
N ASP A 55 -1.50 -5.89 5.43
CA ASP A 55 -1.03 -7.15 6.02
C ASP A 55 0.50 -7.22 6.01
N LEU A 56 1.17 -6.86 4.91
CA LEU A 56 2.64 -6.78 4.83
C LEU A 56 3.21 -5.79 5.86
N LYS A 57 2.58 -4.64 6.05
CA LYS A 57 3.00 -3.64 7.04
C LYS A 57 2.83 -4.16 8.47
N ALA A 58 1.74 -4.86 8.76
CA ALA A 58 1.49 -5.46 10.07
C ALA A 58 2.51 -6.54 10.39
N GLU A 59 2.79 -7.43 9.43
CA GLU A 59 3.78 -8.49 9.56
C GLU A 59 5.20 -7.93 9.75
N ALA A 60 5.58 -6.92 8.95
CA ALA A 60 6.86 -6.25 9.11
C ALA A 60 7.02 -5.60 10.50
N LYS A 61 5.94 -5.01 11.05
CA LYS A 61 5.96 -4.45 12.41
C LYS A 61 6.11 -5.54 13.47
N LYS A 62 5.39 -6.65 13.32
CA LYS A 62 5.49 -7.81 14.22
C LYS A 62 6.90 -8.39 14.25
N ASN A 63 7.52 -8.56 13.08
CA ASN A 63 8.86 -9.12 12.96
C ASN A 63 9.94 -8.20 13.52
N LYS A 64 9.80 -6.88 13.36
CA LYS A 64 10.67 -5.91 14.05
C LYS A 64 10.56 -6.01 15.57
N LEU A 65 9.34 -6.17 16.10
CA LEU A 65 9.10 -6.26 17.54
C LEU A 65 9.63 -7.59 18.13
N SER A 66 9.55 -8.70 17.40
CA SER A 66 10.13 -9.97 17.83
C SER A 66 11.66 -9.95 17.81
N SER A 67 12.29 -9.22 16.88
CA SER A 67 13.76 -9.10 16.81
C SER A 67 14.38 -8.15 17.85
N THR A 68 13.59 -7.40 18.62
CA THR A 68 14.08 -6.54 19.73
C THR A 68 13.99 -7.23 21.10
N LYS A 69 13.51 -8.48 21.14
CA LYS A 69 13.57 -9.35 22.32
C LYS A 69 14.58 -10.47 22.09
N ALA A 70 15.87 -10.14 22.10
CA ALA A 70 16.97 -11.10 22.16
C ALA A 70 18.13 -10.45 22.93
#